data_AF-A0A510KNR1-F1
#
_entry.id   AF-A0A510KNR1-F1
#
_cell.length_a   1.000
_cell.length_b   1.000
_cell.length_c   1.000
_cell.angle_alpha   90.00
_cell.angle_beta   90.00
_cell.angle_gamma   90.00
#
_symmetry.space_group_name_H-M   'P 1'
#
loop_
_entity.id
_entity.type
_entity.pdbx_description
1 polymer ?
#
loop_
_entity_poly.entity_id
_entity_poly.type
_entity_poly.pdbx_seq_one_letter_code
_entity_poly.pdbx_strand_id
1 'polypeptide(L)' 'MEEKSIDFVNKLIGKSTEAFIMGLEIYNKPTIKYRVEGFSFFICNAWELMLKAHIIKLKGENAIYYKDSEIG' A
#
# COMPACT_ATOMS: atom_id res chain seq x y z
N MET A 1 9.86 -11.40 18.16
CA MET A 1 10.26 -10.39 17.15
C MET A 1 9.60 -10.69 15.81
N GLU A 2 9.58 -11.96 15.38
CA GLU A 2 8.90 -12.44 14.17
C GLU A 2 7.38 -12.18 14.14
N GLU A 3 6.70 -12.36 15.27
CA GLU A 3 5.25 -12.14 15.41
C GLU A 3 4.81 -10.69 15.13
N LYS A 4 5.60 -9.69 15.56
CA LYS A 4 5.32 -8.26 15.27
C LYS A 4 5.44 -7.95 13.78
N SER A 5 6.40 -8.58 13.09
CA SER A 5 6.58 -8.40 11.65
C SER A 5 5.42 -9.01 10.86
N ILE A 6 4.91 -10.17 11.29
CA ILE A 6 3.74 -10.82 10.68
C ILE A 6 2.49 -9.96 10.88
N ASP A 7 2.26 -9.42 12.09
CA ASP A 7 1.15 -8.49 12.35
C ASP A 7 1.23 -7.24 11.46
N PHE A 8 2.42 -6.65 11.32
CA PHE A 8 2.61 -5.49 10.46
C PHE A 8 2.35 -5.81 8.98
N VAL A 9 2.84 -6.93 8.48
CA VAL A 9 2.56 -7.38 7.11
C VAL A 9 1.05 -7.58 6.89
N ASN A 10 0.35 -8.19 7.84
CA ASN A 10 -1.10 -8.37 7.74
C ASN A 10 -1.85 -7.02 7.72
N LYS A 11 -1.40 -6.04 8.51
CA LYS A 11 -1.94 -4.67 8.46
C LYS A 11 -1.75 -4.01 7.10
N LEU A 12 -0.57 -4.16 6.48
CA LEU A 12 -0.33 -3.65 5.12
C LEU A 12 -1.25 -4.30 4.07
N ILE A 13 -1.44 -5.61 4.15
CA ILE A 13 -2.36 -6.34 3.25
C ILE A 13 -3.81 -5.92 3.47
N GLY A 14 -4.24 -5.75 4.71
CA GLY A 14 -5.58 -5.24 5.04
C GLY A 14 -5.80 -3.85 4.44
N LYS A 15 -4.86 -2.93 4.64
CA LYS A 15 -4.91 -1.56 4.08
C LYS A 15 -4.85 -1.54 2.56
N SER A 16 -4.05 -2.43 1.94
CA SER A 16 -4.04 -2.63 0.50
C SER A 16 -5.43 -3.02 -0.02
N THR A 17 -6.11 -3.93 0.68
CA THR A 17 -7.43 -4.43 0.29
C THR A 17 -8.49 -3.34 0.42
N GLU A 18 -8.50 -2.61 1.53
CA GLU A 18 -9.38 -1.44 1.74
C GLU A 18 -9.17 -0.38 0.64
N ALA A 19 -7.91 -0.05 0.32
CA ALA A 19 -7.59 0.92 -0.72
C ALA A 19 -8.04 0.46 -2.10
N PHE A 20 -7.87 -0.83 -2.43
CA PHE A 20 -8.33 -1.40 -3.69
C PHE A 20 -9.86 -1.29 -3.84
N ILE A 21 -10.60 -1.67 -2.80
CA ILE A 21 -12.07 -1.58 -2.77
C ILE A 21 -12.52 -0.12 -2.94
N MET A 22 -11.89 0.82 -2.21
CA MET A 22 -12.19 2.24 -2.32
C MET A 22 -11.94 2.78 -3.75
N GLY A 23 -10.86 2.34 -4.38
CA GLY A 23 -10.61 2.63 -5.79
C GLY A 23 -11.79 2.21 -6.66
N LEU A 24 -12.24 0.96 -6.56
CA LEU A 24 -13.38 0.45 -7.33
C LEU A 24 -14.67 1.24 -7.07
N GLU A 25 -14.95 1.58 -5.82
CA GLU A 25 -16.13 2.38 -5.46
C GLU A 25 -16.11 3.76 -6.12
N ILE A 26 -14.95 4.42 -6.14
CA ILE A 26 -14.79 5.74 -6.76
C ILE A 26 -14.96 5.62 -8.28
N TYR A 27 -14.31 4.63 -8.90
CA TYR A 27 -14.40 4.42 -10.35
C TYR A 27 -15.85 4.20 -10.81
N ASN A 28 -16.61 3.44 -10.03
CA ASN A 28 -18.00 3.08 -10.34
C ASN A 28 -19.03 4.18 -9.99
N LYS A 29 -18.63 5.30 -9.36
CA LYS A 29 -19.53 6.42 -9.05
C LYS A 29 -19.41 7.53 -10.11
N PRO A 30 -20.30 7.57 -11.14
CA PRO A 30 -20.18 8.50 -12.27
C PRO A 30 -20.37 9.97 -11.90
N THR A 31 -20.97 10.26 -10.74
CA THR A 31 -21.17 11.63 -10.23
C THR A 31 -19.89 12.27 -9.70
N ILE A 32 -18.82 11.48 -9.46
CA ILE A 32 -17.51 11.98 -9.04
C ILE A 32 -16.73 12.42 -10.29
N LYS A 33 -16.54 13.73 -10.45
CA LYS A 33 -15.86 14.33 -11.62
C LYS A 33 -14.43 13.82 -11.82
N TYR A 34 -13.69 13.60 -10.74
CA TYR A 34 -12.29 13.17 -10.72
C TYR A 34 -12.12 11.67 -10.40
N ARG A 35 -13.10 10.84 -10.78
CA ARG A 35 -13.12 9.42 -10.42
C ARG A 35 -11.92 8.63 -10.95
N VAL A 36 -11.35 9.03 -12.08
CA VAL A 36 -10.20 8.31 -12.68
C VAL A 36 -8.93 8.63 -11.92
N GLU A 37 -8.73 9.90 -11.57
CA GLU A 37 -7.62 10.36 -10.74
C GLU A 37 -7.74 9.77 -9.33
N GLY A 38 -8.93 9.81 -8.73
CA GLY A 38 -9.22 9.19 -7.45
C GLY A 38 -8.95 7.69 -7.46
N PHE A 39 -9.45 6.97 -8.46
CA PHE A 39 -9.12 5.55 -8.66
C PHE A 39 -7.61 5.32 -8.75
N SER A 40 -6.90 6.16 -9.53
CA SER A 40 -5.46 6.04 -9.74
C SER A 40 -4.67 6.20 -8.43
N PHE A 41 -5.04 7.15 -7.58
CA PHE A 41 -4.42 7.31 -6.25
C PHE A 41 -4.63 6.06 -5.38
N PHE A 42 -5.86 5.56 -5.31
CA PHE A 42 -6.18 4.39 -4.47
C PHE A 42 -5.55 3.10 -4.98
N ILE A 43 -5.55 2.86 -6.29
CA ILE A 43 -4.97 1.65 -6.86
C ILE A 43 -3.44 1.64 -6.72
N CYS A 44 -2.77 2.78 -6.92
CA CYS A 44 -1.32 2.89 -6.69
C CYS A 44 -0.98 2.62 -5.22
N ASN A 45 -1.71 3.21 -4.27
CA ASN A 45 -1.52 2.97 -2.85
C ASN A 45 -1.77 1.49 -2.46
N ALA A 46 -2.80 0.86 -3.02
CA ALA A 46 -3.06 -0.56 -2.79
C ALA A 46 -1.87 -1.43 -3.23
N TRP A 47 -1.40 -1.23 -4.46
CA TRP A 47 -0.26 -1.97 -5.01
C TRP A 47 1.03 -1.70 -4.22
N GLU A 48 1.28 -0.46 -3.81
CA GLU A 48 2.44 -0.11 -3.00
C GLU A 48 2.43 -0.84 -1.64
N LEU A 49 1.29 -0.85 -0.94
CA LEU A 49 1.15 -1.52 0.36
C LEU A 49 1.33 -3.04 0.25
N MET A 50 0.72 -3.66 -0.77
CA MET A 50 0.91 -5.09 -1.06
C MET A 50 2.36 -5.41 -1.39
N LEU A 51 3.03 -4.57 -2.21
CA LEU A 51 4.41 -4.77 -2.57
C LEU A 51 5.33 -4.62 -1.36
N LYS A 52 5.10 -3.63 -0.49
CA LYS A 52 5.82 -3.49 0.79
C LYS A 52 5.66 -4.74 1.65
N ALA A 53 4.44 -5.24 1.83
CA ALA A 53 4.18 -6.49 2.55
C ALA A 53 4.97 -7.69 1.99
N HIS A 54 5.04 -7.80 0.66
CA HIS A 54 5.82 -8.83 -0.01
C HIS A 54 7.33 -8.66 0.21
N ILE A 55 7.85 -7.44 0.10
CA ILE A 55 9.26 -7.11 0.34
C ILE A 55 9.64 -7.45 1.79
N ILE A 56 8.80 -7.10 2.78
CA ILE A 56 9.07 -7.40 4.19
C ILE A 56 9.20 -8.91 4.41
N LYS A 57 8.31 -9.72 3.82
CA LYS A 57 8.38 -11.18 3.90
C LYS A 57 9.66 -11.78 3.30
N LEU A 58 10.23 -11.15 2.27
CA LEU A 58 11.43 -11.65 1.58
C LEU A 58 12.74 -11.09 2.13
N LYS A 59 12.75 -9.83 2.57
CA LYS A 59 13.96 -9.05 2.84
C LYS A 59 13.97 -8.39 4.22
N GLY A 60 12.93 -8.62 5.03
CA GLY A 60 12.75 -7.99 6.35
C GLY A 60 12.23 -6.55 6.26
N GLU A 61 11.85 -6.01 7.42
CA GLU A 61 11.19 -4.70 7.52
C GLU A 61 12.07 -3.53 7.02
N ASN A 62 13.38 -3.58 7.27
CA ASN A 62 14.29 -2.51 6.90
C ASN A 62 14.36 -2.25 5.38
N ALA A 63 13.97 -3.23 4.56
CA ALA A 63 14.06 -3.15 3.10
C ALA A 63 13.03 -2.20 2.46
N ILE A 64 12.02 -1.75 3.20
CA ILE A 64 11.00 -0.81 2.70
C ILE A 64 11.31 0.66 3.03
N TYR A 65 12.31 0.92 3.87
CA TYR A 65 12.76 2.27 4.18
C TYR A 65 13.90 2.67 3.25
N TYR A 66 14.00 3.97 2.95
CA TYR A 66 15.19 4.49 2.28
C TYR A 66 16.40 4.25 3.18
N LYS A 67 17.52 3.83 2.58
CA LYS A 67 18.80 3.88 3.29
C LYS A 67 19.03 5.34 3.64
N ASP A 68 19.41 5.62 4.88
CA ASP A 68 19.79 6.96 5.31
C ASP A 68 20.68 7.55 4.23
N SER A 69 20.15 8.58 3.58
CA SER A 69 20.91 9.31 2.57
C SER A 69 22.06 9.93 3.35
N GLU A 70 23.29 9.70 2.90
CA GLU A 70 24.36 10.65 3.10
C GLU A 70 23.82 12.02 2.66
N ILE A 71 23.30 12.79 3.61
CA ILE A 71 23.08 14.22 3.46
C ILE A 71 24.50 14.78 3.40
N GLY A 72 25.01 14.96 2.19
CA GLY A 72 26.20 15.75 1.92
C GLY A 72 25.98 17.22 2.23
#